data_AF-A0A9D1Y4Y3-F1
#
_entry.id   AF-A0A9D1Y4Y3-F1
#
_cell.length_a   1.000
_cell.length_b   1.000
_cell.length_c   1.000
_cell.angle_alpha   90.00
_cell.angle_beta   90.00
_cell.angle_gamma   90.00
#
_symmetry.space_group_name_H-M   'P 1'
#
loop_
_entity.id
_entity.type
_entity.pdbx_description
1 polymer ?
#
loop_
_entity_poly.entity_id
_entity_poly.type
_entity_poly.pdbx_seq_one_letter_code
_entity_poly.pdbx_strand_id
1 'polypeptide(L)'
;MLKEVIATGKSVDQAIDSGCQELGIARDEAQFEIIDLPRKAFFGLKVVPAKVRVYVELPDPKPVQEAKPPKSEAPRQPRAPRPPKEKSEKAPRPEKEKTPAAPKAPREEKGEEEPIPVPVPQEELEPMVPTPELEAKAAAAVAYVTEVLHAMGNDSVEVTPKFTHNGVSLVLTGADLGVVIGRRGETLDALQYLSGLVANRLEGDYLRVTIDSGNYREKREKTLGDLAHKLATTAVRTGRSYTLEPMNPYERRI
;
A
#
# COMPACT_ATOMS: atom_id res chain seq x y z
N MET A 1 10.67 -33.48 -14.16
CA MET A 1 11.29 -32.71 -15.29
C MET A 1 10.34 -31.61 -15.77
N LEU A 2 10.80 -30.37 -15.93
CA LEU A 2 10.00 -29.27 -16.51
C LEU A 2 10.00 -29.38 -18.04
N LYS A 3 8.83 -29.50 -18.66
CA LYS A 3 8.70 -29.36 -20.13
C LYS A 3 8.08 -28.02 -20.44
N GLU A 4 8.70 -27.25 -21.33
CA GLU A 4 8.21 -25.94 -21.75
C GLU A 4 8.28 -25.74 -23.26
N VAL A 5 7.30 -25.01 -23.80
CA VAL A 5 7.18 -24.66 -25.21
C VAL A 5 6.68 -23.22 -25.33
N ILE A 6 7.22 -22.47 -26.29
CA ILE A 6 6.75 -21.12 -26.63
C ILE A 6 5.94 -21.21 -27.92
N ALA A 7 4.62 -21.06 -27.78
CA ALA A 7 3.69 -21.10 -28.89
C ALA A 7 3.23 -19.69 -29.28
N THR A 8 2.89 -19.52 -30.56
CA THR A 8 2.43 -18.24 -31.11
C THR A 8 1.07 -18.41 -31.80
N GLY A 9 0.17 -17.45 -31.63
CA GLY A 9 -1.20 -17.54 -32.15
C GLY A 9 -1.79 -16.19 -32.50
N LYS A 10 -2.92 -16.17 -33.23
CA LYS A 10 -3.61 -14.91 -33.58
C LYS A 10 -4.34 -14.31 -32.36
N SER A 11 -4.71 -15.15 -31.40
CA SER A 11 -5.23 -14.79 -30.08
C SER A 11 -4.45 -15.55 -28.99
N VAL A 12 -4.63 -15.14 -27.74
CA VAL A 12 -4.03 -15.82 -26.58
C VAL A 12 -4.52 -17.26 -26.49
N ASP A 13 -5.82 -17.51 -26.64
CA ASP A 13 -6.39 -18.87 -26.61
C ASP A 13 -5.80 -19.76 -27.70
N GLN A 14 -5.64 -19.26 -28.93
CA GLN A 14 -5.03 -20.03 -30.01
C GLN A 14 -3.55 -20.37 -29.75
N ALA A 15 -2.83 -19.47 -29.08
CA ALA A 15 -1.45 -19.71 -28.68
C ALA A 15 -1.38 -20.78 -27.57
N ILE A 16 -2.32 -20.76 -26.61
CA ILE A 16 -2.43 -21.78 -25.56
C ILE A 16 -2.75 -23.14 -26.17
N ASP A 17 -3.77 -23.23 -27.03
CA ASP A 17 -4.19 -24.49 -27.64
C ASP A 17 -3.06 -25.11 -28.49
N SER A 18 -2.31 -24.28 -29.23
CA SER A 18 -1.15 -24.73 -30.01
C SER A 18 -0.01 -25.23 -29.10
N GLY A 19 0.25 -24.55 -27.98
CA GLY A 19 1.26 -24.96 -27.01
C GLY A 19 0.89 -26.25 -26.26
N CYS A 20 -0.40 -26.44 -25.94
CA CYS A 20 -0.91 -27.67 -25.35
C CYS A 20 -0.79 -28.85 -26.33
N GLN A 21 -1.07 -28.62 -27.61
CA GLN A 21 -0.94 -29.63 -28.66
C GLN A 21 0.53 -30.05 -28.89
N GLU A 22 1.47 -29.11 -28.84
CA GLU A 22 2.91 -29.39 -28.95
C GLU A 22 3.47 -30.16 -27.74
N LEU A 23 2.94 -29.87 -26.55
CA LEU A 23 3.31 -30.60 -25.32
C LEU A 23 2.56 -31.94 -25.17
N GLY A 24 1.47 -32.14 -25.92
CA GLY A 24 0.63 -33.34 -25.87
C GLY A 24 -0.18 -33.46 -24.56
N ILE A 25 -0.53 -32.32 -23.95
CA ILE A 25 -1.13 -32.24 -22.61
C ILE A 25 -2.49 -31.54 -22.69
N ALA A 26 -3.43 -31.91 -21.82
CA ALA A 26 -4.74 -31.28 -21.74
C ALA A 26 -4.62 -29.83 -21.23
N ARG A 27 -5.51 -28.95 -21.71
CA ARG A 27 -5.53 -27.51 -21.34
C ARG A 27 -5.61 -27.29 -19.82
N ASP A 28 -6.21 -28.21 -19.09
CA ASP A 28 -6.44 -28.10 -17.64
C ASP A 28 -5.20 -28.50 -16.81
N GLU A 29 -4.24 -29.20 -17.41
CA GLU A 29 -2.98 -29.63 -16.75
C GLU A 29 -1.80 -28.70 -17.10
N ALA A 30 -2.02 -27.75 -18.00
CA ALA A 30 -1.00 -26.86 -18.52
C ALA A 30 -0.97 -25.52 -17.76
N GLN A 31 0.20 -25.14 -17.25
CA GLN A 31 0.44 -23.78 -16.76
C GLN A 31 0.94 -22.92 -17.92
N PHE A 32 0.51 -21.66 -17.99
CA PHE A 32 0.91 -20.77 -19.07
C PHE A 32 1.21 -19.34 -18.59
N GLU A 33 2.17 -18.72 -19.26
CA GLU A 33 2.60 -17.36 -19.04
C GLU A 33 2.47 -16.58 -20.37
N ILE A 34 1.71 -15.48 -20.35
CA ILE A 34 1.50 -14.65 -21.53
C ILE A 34 2.69 -13.71 -21.68
N ILE A 35 3.51 -13.94 -22.71
CA ILE A 35 4.68 -13.10 -23.00
C ILE A 35 4.25 -11.85 -23.77
N ASP A 36 3.44 -12.02 -24.82
CA ASP A 36 2.97 -10.93 -25.66
C ASP A 36 1.47 -11.08 -25.96
N LEU A 37 0.71 -10.01 -25.70
CA LEU A 37 -0.69 -9.91 -26.12
C LEU A 37 -0.79 -9.56 -27.62
N PRO A 38 -1.81 -10.06 -28.32
CA PRO A 38 -2.02 -9.74 -29.73
C PRO A 38 -2.33 -8.25 -29.86
N ARG A 39 -1.56 -7.54 -30.69
CA ARG A 39 -1.73 -6.11 -30.92
C ARG A 39 -1.85 -5.80 -32.40
N LYS A 40 -2.80 -4.92 -32.72
CA LYS A 40 -2.98 -4.36 -34.07
C LYS A 40 -2.07 -3.14 -34.20
N ALA A 41 -1.12 -3.16 -35.13
CA ALA A 41 -0.19 -2.05 -35.33
C ALA A 41 -0.91 -0.82 -35.93
N PHE A 42 -0.39 0.37 -35.63
CA PHE A 42 -0.94 1.65 -36.09
C PHE A 42 -1.01 1.65 -37.62
N PHE A 43 -2.18 1.97 -38.17
CA PHE A 43 -2.59 1.83 -39.58
C PHE A 43 -3.07 0.45 -40.08
N GLY A 44 -3.28 -0.53 -39.21
CA GLY A 44 -4.08 -1.73 -39.53
C GLY A 44 -3.47 -2.72 -40.54
N LEU A 45 -2.25 -2.48 -41.02
CA LEU A 45 -1.59 -3.31 -42.03
C LEU A 45 -0.83 -4.52 -41.45
N LYS A 46 -0.54 -4.55 -40.15
CA LYS A 46 0.22 -5.65 -39.51
C LYS A 46 -0.39 -6.02 -38.16
N VAL A 47 -0.70 -7.29 -37.99
CA VAL A 47 -1.13 -7.88 -36.71
C VAL A 47 0.08 -8.57 -36.10
N VAL A 48 0.44 -8.18 -34.87
CA VAL A 48 1.48 -8.86 -34.10
C VAL A 48 0.82 -10.04 -33.39
N PRO A 49 1.30 -11.29 -33.60
CA PRO A 49 0.71 -12.47 -33.00
C PRO A 49 0.95 -12.49 -31.48
N ALA A 50 0.04 -13.13 -30.75
CA ALA A 50 0.21 -13.43 -29.34
C ALA A 50 1.34 -14.46 -29.16
N LYS A 51 2.11 -14.33 -28.08
CA LYS A 51 3.11 -15.32 -27.67
C LYS A 51 2.82 -15.78 -26.25
N VAL A 52 2.75 -17.08 -26.05
CA VAL A 52 2.45 -17.70 -24.77
C VAL A 52 3.46 -18.81 -24.51
N ARG A 53 4.05 -18.81 -23.32
CA ARG A 53 4.89 -19.91 -22.83
C ARG A 53 4.00 -20.87 -22.08
N VAL A 54 3.96 -22.13 -22.50
CA VAL A 54 3.23 -23.19 -21.83
C VAL A 54 4.26 -24.12 -21.18
N TYR A 55 4.07 -24.45 -19.91
CA TYR A 55 4.96 -25.34 -19.16
C TYR A 55 4.18 -26.30 -18.26
N VAL A 56 4.73 -27.50 -18.08
CA VAL A 56 4.15 -28.55 -17.24
C VAL A 56 5.20 -29.13 -16.31
N GLU A 57 4.84 -29.17 -15.02
CA GLU A 57 5.56 -29.88 -13.97
C GLU A 57 5.05 -31.32 -13.89
N LEU A 58 5.79 -32.25 -14.49
CA LEU A 58 5.53 -33.68 -14.32
C LEU A 58 6.04 -34.13 -12.93
N PRO A 59 5.22 -34.77 -12.09
CA PRO A 59 5.69 -35.37 -10.84
C PRO A 59 6.62 -36.54 -11.16
N ASP A 60 7.83 -36.52 -10.59
CA ASP A 60 8.85 -37.52 -10.88
C ASP A 60 8.43 -38.91 -10.36
N PRO A 61 8.60 -39.99 -11.15
CA PRO A 61 8.55 -41.35 -10.59
C PRO A 61 9.72 -41.56 -9.62
N LYS A 62 9.44 -42.23 -8.51
CA LYS A 62 10.35 -42.49 -7.36
C LYS A 62 11.75 -42.97 -7.81
N PRO A 63 12.83 -42.56 -7.12
CA PRO A 63 14.20 -42.69 -7.61
C PRO A 63 14.79 -44.09 -7.43
N VAL A 64 15.60 -44.51 -8.40
CA VAL A 64 16.66 -45.51 -8.22
C VAL A 64 18.02 -44.80 -8.45
N GLN A 65 18.94 -45.03 -7.52
CA GLN A 65 20.35 -44.60 -7.48
C GLN A 65 21.12 -45.13 -8.72
N GLU A 66 22.26 -44.66 -9.25
CA GLU A 66 23.38 -43.82 -8.81
C GLU A 66 24.26 -43.52 -10.06
N ALA A 67 24.92 -42.35 -10.15
CA ALA A 67 26.29 -42.13 -10.70
C ALA A 67 26.55 -40.65 -11.10
N LYS A 68 27.69 -40.09 -10.66
CA LYS A 68 28.28 -38.76 -11.01
C LYS A 68 29.55 -38.95 -11.89
N PRO A 69 30.28 -37.90 -12.33
CA PRO A 69 29.97 -36.76 -13.23
C PRO A 69 31.05 -36.62 -14.36
N PRO A 70 31.06 -35.56 -15.22
CA PRO A 70 31.94 -34.41 -14.92
C PRO A 70 31.49 -33.01 -15.44
N LYS A 71 32.04 -31.97 -14.77
CA LYS A 71 32.53 -30.60 -15.18
C LYS A 71 31.92 -29.90 -16.42
N SER A 72 31.80 -28.58 -16.54
CA SER A 72 32.12 -27.37 -15.74
C SER A 72 31.66 -26.18 -16.61
N GLU A 73 31.18 -25.08 -16.03
CA GLU A 73 31.64 -23.71 -16.32
C GLU A 73 30.83 -22.67 -15.52
N ALA A 74 31.54 -21.64 -15.06
CA ALA A 74 31.10 -20.61 -14.12
C ALA A 74 30.71 -19.30 -14.86
N PRO A 75 30.67 -18.12 -14.21
CA PRO A 75 29.45 -17.41 -13.83
C PRO A 75 29.24 -16.10 -14.61
N ARG A 76 28.02 -15.55 -14.64
CA ARG A 76 27.81 -14.12 -15.00
C ARG A 76 26.91 -13.40 -13.99
N GLN A 77 27.53 -12.40 -13.38
CA GLN A 77 27.00 -11.40 -12.46
C GLN A 77 26.31 -10.22 -13.22
N PRO A 78 25.66 -9.27 -12.50
CA PRO A 78 24.47 -8.55 -12.93
C PRO A 78 24.77 -7.24 -13.65
N ARG A 79 23.77 -6.67 -14.33
CA ARG A 79 23.80 -5.27 -14.81
C ARG A 79 22.63 -4.48 -14.24
N ALA A 80 22.98 -3.47 -13.45
CA ALA A 80 22.14 -2.31 -13.11
C ALA A 80 22.49 -1.13 -14.06
N PRO A 81 21.96 0.10 -13.87
CA PRO A 81 20.98 0.74 -14.75
C PRO A 81 21.54 1.93 -15.55
N ARG A 82 20.75 2.50 -16.47
CA ARG A 82 21.01 3.85 -17.04
C ARG A 82 19.72 4.66 -17.22
N PRO A 83 19.63 5.89 -16.67
CA PRO A 83 18.74 6.98 -17.10
C PRO A 83 19.52 7.98 -18.01
N PRO A 84 19.06 9.22 -18.32
CA PRO A 84 17.71 9.79 -18.52
C PRO A 84 17.58 10.50 -19.91
N LYS A 85 16.37 10.90 -20.33
CA LYS A 85 16.20 12.01 -21.30
C LYS A 85 15.05 12.95 -20.91
N GLU A 86 15.41 14.24 -20.87
CA GLU A 86 14.60 15.43 -20.64
C GLU A 86 14.18 16.08 -21.98
N LYS A 87 13.03 16.78 -21.92
CA LYS A 87 12.62 18.04 -22.61
C LYS A 87 12.21 18.07 -24.10
N SER A 88 10.96 18.51 -24.29
CA SER A 88 10.50 19.68 -25.10
C SER A 88 9.00 19.89 -24.77
N GLU A 89 8.51 20.91 -24.04
CA GLU A 89 8.22 22.33 -24.41
C GLU A 89 7.88 22.54 -25.91
N LYS A 90 6.89 23.32 -26.39
CA LYS A 90 5.93 24.31 -25.84
C LYS A 90 5.02 24.74 -27.02
N ALA A 91 3.78 25.19 -26.77
CA ALA A 91 3.11 26.31 -27.48
C ALA A 91 1.62 26.49 -27.06
N PRO A 92 1.03 27.71 -27.16
CA PRO A 92 0.26 28.29 -26.04
C PRO A 92 -1.10 28.97 -26.36
N ARG A 93 -1.72 29.50 -25.27
CA ARG A 93 -2.65 30.66 -25.09
C ARG A 93 -4.16 30.49 -25.35
N PRO A 94 -5.07 31.37 -24.81
CA PRO A 94 -4.82 32.65 -24.11
C PRO A 94 -5.56 32.96 -22.78
N GLU A 95 -4.98 33.92 -22.06
CA GLU A 95 -5.54 34.74 -20.97
C GLU A 95 -6.64 35.72 -21.42
N LYS A 96 -7.51 36.12 -20.48
CA LYS A 96 -8.13 37.47 -20.44
C LYS A 96 -8.12 38.03 -19.00
N GLU A 97 -7.63 39.27 -18.88
CA GLU A 97 -7.56 40.17 -17.71
C GLU A 97 -8.95 40.64 -17.20
N LYS A 98 -9.20 40.70 -15.87
CA LYS A 98 -9.27 41.88 -14.93
C LYS A 98 -10.12 43.07 -15.42
N THR A 99 -11.00 43.78 -14.69
CA THR A 99 -11.41 44.03 -13.27
C THR A 99 -12.60 45.07 -13.33
N PRO A 100 -13.06 45.81 -12.28
CA PRO A 100 -13.60 45.49 -10.94
C PRO A 100 -14.95 46.21 -10.63
N ALA A 101 -15.67 45.84 -9.55
CA ALA A 101 -16.54 46.77 -8.77
C ALA A 101 -17.01 46.14 -7.43
N ALA A 102 -16.83 46.87 -6.33
CA ALA A 102 -17.33 46.57 -4.97
C ALA A 102 -18.73 47.21 -4.74
N PRO A 103 -19.28 47.26 -3.51
CA PRO A 103 -19.84 46.19 -2.69
C PRO A 103 -21.37 46.40 -2.46
N LYS A 104 -22.13 45.35 -2.09
CA LYS A 104 -23.45 45.51 -1.45
C LYS A 104 -23.57 44.56 -0.25
N ALA A 105 -23.87 45.18 0.89
CA ALA A 105 -24.21 44.53 2.16
C ALA A 105 -25.71 44.10 2.16
N PRO A 106 -26.27 43.57 3.26
CA PRO A 106 -26.63 42.17 3.43
C PRO A 106 -28.13 41.92 3.20
N ARG A 107 -28.51 40.71 2.76
CA ARG A 107 -29.90 40.26 2.73
C ARG A 107 -30.06 39.09 3.70
N GLU A 108 -30.65 39.39 4.84
CA GLU A 108 -31.33 38.41 5.69
C GLU A 108 -32.58 37.92 4.97
N GLU A 109 -32.76 36.61 4.87
CA GLU A 109 -33.85 35.84 5.51
C GLU A 109 -34.04 34.46 4.86
N LYS A 110 -34.26 33.48 5.75
CA LYS A 110 -34.96 32.20 5.58
C LYS A 110 -34.26 31.10 4.79
N GLY A 111 -33.40 30.37 5.52
CA GLY A 111 -33.21 28.94 5.31
C GLY A 111 -33.86 28.21 6.48
N GLU A 112 -34.75 27.27 6.15
CA GLU A 112 -35.51 26.43 7.08
C GLU A 112 -34.59 25.73 8.09
N GLU A 113 -34.97 25.77 9.37
CA GLU A 113 -34.42 24.89 10.40
C GLU A 113 -34.71 23.45 9.99
N GLU A 114 -33.71 22.76 9.45
CA GLU A 114 -33.70 21.30 9.43
C GLU A 114 -33.81 20.83 10.89
N PRO A 115 -34.77 19.94 11.22
CA PRO A 115 -34.91 19.47 12.58
C PRO A 115 -33.64 18.71 12.97
N ILE A 116 -33.02 19.17 14.04
CA ILE A 116 -31.87 18.55 14.70
C ILE A 116 -32.21 17.06 14.87
N PRO A 117 -31.41 16.12 14.32
CA PRO A 117 -31.67 14.71 14.53
C PRO A 117 -31.54 14.45 16.03
N VAL A 118 -32.64 13.95 16.60
CA VAL A 118 -32.73 13.49 17.99
C VAL A 118 -31.49 12.61 18.27
N PRO A 119 -30.77 12.81 19.38
CA PRO A 119 -29.64 11.94 19.71
C PRO A 119 -30.22 10.53 19.90
N VAL A 120 -29.90 9.64 18.98
CA VAL A 120 -30.14 8.21 19.14
C VAL A 120 -29.50 7.82 20.46
N PRO A 121 -30.23 7.19 21.39
CA PRO A 121 -29.66 6.72 22.65
C PRO A 121 -28.39 5.94 22.34
N GLN A 122 -27.29 6.34 22.97
CA GLN A 122 -26.05 5.59 22.94
C GLN A 122 -26.37 4.21 23.50
N GLU A 123 -26.60 3.24 22.61
CA GLU A 123 -26.52 1.82 22.95
C GLU A 123 -25.22 1.66 23.71
N GLU A 124 -25.33 1.27 24.98
CA GLU A 124 -24.20 0.78 25.76
C GLU A 124 -23.62 -0.40 24.97
N LEU A 125 -22.62 -0.08 24.15
CA LEU A 125 -21.94 -0.99 23.25
C LEU A 125 -21.33 -2.11 24.09
N GLU A 126 -22.01 -3.25 24.11
CA GLU A 126 -21.47 -4.46 24.71
C GLU A 126 -20.09 -4.74 24.09
N PRO A 127 -19.07 -5.08 24.90
CA PRO A 127 -17.75 -5.38 24.38
C PRO A 127 -17.87 -6.55 23.40
N MET A 128 -17.46 -6.33 22.15
CA MET A 128 -17.42 -7.38 21.14
C MET A 128 -16.64 -8.57 21.70
N VAL A 129 -17.32 -9.69 21.89
CA VAL A 129 -16.70 -10.93 22.35
C VAL A 129 -15.65 -11.29 21.30
N PRO A 130 -14.36 -11.39 21.67
CA PRO A 130 -13.32 -11.72 20.71
C PRO A 130 -13.66 -13.09 20.13
N THR A 131 -14.03 -13.13 18.86
CA THR A 131 -14.09 -14.40 18.14
C THR A 131 -12.66 -14.93 18.05
N PRO A 132 -12.45 -16.26 18.12
CA PRO A 132 -11.12 -16.85 18.03
C PRO A 132 -10.37 -16.45 16.75
N GLU A 133 -11.11 -16.07 15.70
CA GLU A 133 -10.59 -15.53 14.45
C GLU A 133 -9.96 -14.15 14.62
N LEU A 134 -10.59 -13.25 15.39
CA LEU A 134 -10.05 -11.92 15.67
C LEU A 134 -8.80 -12.01 16.56
N GLU A 135 -8.76 -12.95 17.49
CA GLU A 135 -7.59 -13.20 18.33
C GLU A 135 -6.40 -13.71 17.51
N ALA A 136 -6.63 -14.62 16.56
CA ALA A 136 -5.59 -15.12 15.67
C ALA A 136 -4.98 -13.98 14.82
N LYS A 137 -5.83 -13.08 14.29
CA LYS A 137 -5.38 -11.90 13.53
C LYS A 137 -4.64 -10.89 14.39
N ALA A 138 -5.13 -10.64 15.61
CA ALA A 138 -4.44 -9.78 16.58
C ALA A 138 -3.07 -10.36 16.97
N ALA A 139 -2.99 -11.66 17.20
CA ALA A 139 -1.73 -12.34 17.51
C ALA A 139 -0.73 -12.25 16.35
N ALA A 140 -1.18 -12.39 15.10
CA ALA A 140 -0.34 -12.20 13.92
C ALA A 140 0.19 -10.75 13.82
N ALA A 141 -0.66 -9.76 14.10
CA ALA A 141 -0.26 -8.35 14.11
C ALA A 141 0.78 -8.07 15.22
N VAL A 142 0.57 -8.61 16.42
CA VAL A 142 1.52 -8.49 17.54
C VAL A 142 2.85 -9.16 17.20
N ALA A 143 2.83 -10.40 16.70
CA ALA A 143 4.04 -11.11 16.30
C ALA A 143 4.84 -10.33 15.26
N TYR A 144 4.17 -9.79 14.23
CA TYR A 144 4.80 -8.98 13.21
C TYR A 144 5.44 -7.72 13.77
N VAL A 145 4.73 -6.97 14.62
CA VAL A 145 5.27 -5.75 15.23
C VAL A 145 6.48 -6.08 16.11
N THR A 146 6.39 -7.12 16.93
CA THR A 146 7.51 -7.58 17.78
C THR A 146 8.72 -8.01 16.95
N GLU A 147 8.53 -8.76 15.86
CA GLU A 147 9.62 -9.16 14.97
C GLU A 147 10.31 -7.96 14.32
N VAL A 148 9.54 -6.97 13.86
CA VAL A 148 10.10 -5.74 13.26
C VAL A 148 10.85 -4.93 14.32
N LEU A 149 10.32 -4.82 15.54
CA LEU A 149 10.98 -4.10 16.63
C LEU A 149 12.30 -4.76 17.04
N HIS A 150 12.34 -6.10 17.13
CA HIS A 150 13.58 -6.84 17.36
C HIS A 150 14.58 -6.64 16.22
N ALA A 151 14.13 -6.68 14.96
CA ALA A 151 15.00 -6.43 13.81
C ALA A 151 15.56 -4.99 13.78
N MET A 152 14.86 -4.03 14.40
CA MET A 152 15.31 -2.65 14.59
C MET A 152 16.23 -2.47 15.80
N GLY A 153 16.42 -3.50 16.65
CA GLY A 153 17.22 -3.44 17.88
C GLY A 153 16.48 -2.86 19.08
N ASN A 154 15.14 -2.85 19.05
CA ASN A 154 14.29 -2.26 20.09
C ASN A 154 13.59 -3.34 20.92
N ASP A 155 14.36 -4.12 21.66
CA ASP A 155 13.85 -5.27 22.45
C ASP A 155 13.10 -4.87 23.72
N SER A 156 13.18 -3.59 24.11
CA SER A 156 12.57 -3.07 25.34
C SER A 156 11.12 -2.59 25.17
N VAL A 157 10.51 -2.85 24.01
CA VAL A 157 9.16 -2.38 23.68
C VAL A 157 8.18 -3.55 23.76
N GLU A 158 7.23 -3.45 24.68
CA GLU A 158 6.14 -4.40 24.85
C GLU A 158 4.92 -3.97 24.04
N VAL A 159 4.27 -4.93 23.39
CA VAL A 159 3.08 -4.73 22.57
C VAL A 159 1.88 -5.40 23.26
N THR A 160 0.92 -4.63 23.72
CA THR A 160 -0.30 -5.14 24.37
C THR A 160 -1.51 -4.97 23.44
N PRO A 161 -2.16 -6.05 22.97
CA PRO A 161 -3.39 -5.95 22.20
C PRO A 161 -4.59 -5.62 23.10
N LYS A 162 -5.39 -4.65 22.68
CA LYS A 162 -6.69 -4.30 23.29
C LYS A 162 -7.79 -4.38 22.24
N PHE A 163 -8.77 -5.24 22.47
CA PHE A 163 -9.94 -5.37 21.60
C PHE A 163 -10.92 -4.23 21.87
N THR A 164 -11.35 -3.57 20.80
CA THR A 164 -12.29 -2.44 20.83
C THR A 164 -13.45 -2.75 19.86
N HIS A 165 -14.59 -2.07 19.98
CA HIS A 165 -15.72 -2.23 19.05
C HIS A 165 -15.32 -2.05 17.57
N ASN A 166 -14.34 -1.17 17.30
CA ASN A 166 -13.86 -0.84 15.96
C ASN A 166 -12.63 -1.65 15.51
N GLY A 167 -12.27 -2.74 16.20
CA GLY A 167 -11.14 -3.61 15.83
C GLY A 167 -10.12 -3.81 16.96
N VAL A 168 -8.84 -3.82 16.62
CA VAL A 168 -7.74 -4.09 17.58
C VAL A 168 -6.85 -2.87 17.72
N SER A 169 -6.58 -2.47 18.95
CA SER A 169 -5.64 -1.41 19.31
C SER A 169 -4.40 -2.03 19.96
N LEU A 170 -3.24 -1.89 19.32
CA LEU A 170 -1.95 -2.31 19.84
C LEU A 170 -1.32 -1.15 20.61
N VAL A 171 -1.23 -1.31 21.93
CA VAL A 171 -0.60 -0.31 22.80
C VAL A 171 0.87 -0.68 22.98
N LEU A 172 1.74 0.25 22.59
CA LEU A 172 3.18 0.12 22.73
C LEU A 172 3.66 0.81 24.02
N THR A 173 4.36 0.06 24.86
CA THR A 173 4.95 0.54 26.11
C THR A 173 6.42 0.15 26.20
N GLY A 174 7.31 1.09 26.53
CA GLY A 174 8.74 0.80 26.63
C GLY A 174 9.60 2.06 26.80
N ALA A 175 10.89 1.85 27.07
CA ALA A 175 11.87 2.94 27.22
C ALA A 175 12.26 3.58 25.87
N ASP A 176 12.34 2.79 24.80
CA ASP A 176 12.84 3.23 23.48
C ASP A 176 11.72 3.52 22.47
N LEU A 177 10.57 4.00 22.95
CA LEU A 177 9.44 4.36 22.07
C LEU A 177 9.77 5.47 21.08
N GLY A 178 10.79 6.31 21.35
CA GLY A 178 11.18 7.41 20.47
C GLY A 178 11.58 6.95 19.07
N VAL A 179 12.29 5.82 18.96
CA VAL A 179 12.70 5.25 17.66
C VAL A 179 11.50 4.66 16.93
N VAL A 180 10.56 4.05 17.66
CA VAL A 180 9.35 3.43 17.11
C VAL A 180 8.34 4.46 16.60
N ILE A 181 8.21 5.58 17.32
CA ILE A 181 7.44 6.73 16.85
C ILE A 181 8.05 7.27 15.55
N GLY A 182 9.38 7.32 15.49
CA GLY A 182 10.11 7.86 14.35
C GLY A 182 9.94 9.37 14.21
N ARG A 183 10.40 9.91 13.07
CA ARG A 183 10.24 11.34 12.79
C ARG A 183 8.76 11.63 12.56
N ARG A 184 8.17 12.47 13.41
CA ARG A 184 6.78 12.94 13.27
C ARG A 184 5.70 11.83 13.27
N GLY A 185 6.02 10.64 13.77
CA GLY A 185 5.07 9.52 13.78
C GLY A 185 5.09 8.67 12.51
N GLU A 186 5.96 8.97 11.53
CA GLU A 186 6.00 8.25 10.24
C GLU A 186 6.24 6.75 10.42
N THR A 187 7.13 6.37 11.35
CA THR A 187 7.43 4.97 11.62
C THR A 187 6.24 4.27 12.26
N LEU A 188 5.55 4.94 13.19
CA LEU A 188 4.35 4.40 13.83
C LEU A 188 3.21 4.22 12.81
N ASP A 189 3.00 5.19 11.93
CA ASP A 189 1.99 5.11 10.87
C ASP A 189 2.32 3.99 9.87
N ALA A 190 3.59 3.82 9.50
CA ALA A 190 4.05 2.73 8.64
C ALA A 190 3.84 1.36 9.29
N LEU A 191 4.20 1.21 10.57
CA LEU A 191 3.96 0.00 11.33
C LEU A 191 2.46 -0.31 11.44
N GLN A 192 1.62 0.69 11.65
CA GLN A 192 0.16 0.52 11.70
C GLN A 192 -0.37 0.00 10.36
N TYR A 193 0.09 0.57 9.24
CA TYR A 193 -0.32 0.13 7.92
C TYR A 193 0.12 -1.31 7.62
N LEU A 194 1.38 -1.65 7.90
CA LEU A 194 1.94 -2.96 7.62
C LEU A 194 1.33 -4.05 8.51
N SER A 195 1.16 -3.78 9.81
CA SER A 195 0.48 -4.70 10.73
C SER A 195 -0.96 -4.97 10.32
N GLY A 196 -1.67 -3.93 9.83
CA GLY A 196 -3.00 -4.09 9.25
C GLY A 196 -3.01 -5.00 8.02
N LEU A 197 -2.01 -4.87 7.13
CA LEU A 197 -1.90 -5.72 5.94
C LEU A 197 -1.61 -7.18 6.29
N VAL A 198 -0.74 -7.41 7.28
CA VAL A 198 -0.40 -8.76 7.77
C VAL A 198 -1.61 -9.41 8.45
N ALA A 199 -2.32 -8.69 9.31
CA ALA A 199 -3.50 -9.18 9.99
C ALA A 199 -4.64 -9.55 9.02
N ASN A 200 -4.84 -8.73 7.99
CA ASN A 200 -5.89 -8.92 6.98
C ASN A 200 -5.51 -9.88 5.85
N ARG A 201 -4.28 -10.42 5.85
CA ARG A 201 -3.91 -11.51 4.95
C ARG A 201 -4.55 -12.84 5.37
N LEU A 202 -4.84 -13.00 6.66
CA LEU A 202 -5.52 -14.17 7.19
C LEU A 202 -7.02 -14.12 6.85
N GLU A 203 -7.60 -15.29 6.61
CA GLU A 203 -9.03 -15.44 6.29
C GLU A 203 -9.92 -14.89 7.41
N GLY A 204 -11.15 -14.51 7.06
CA GLY A 204 -12.14 -13.93 7.96
C GLY A 204 -12.35 -12.42 7.76
N ASP A 205 -13.12 -11.80 8.64
CA ASP A 205 -13.55 -10.41 8.49
C ASP A 205 -12.41 -9.39 8.53
N TYR A 206 -12.64 -8.24 7.91
CA TYR A 206 -11.68 -7.14 7.89
C TYR A 206 -11.43 -6.63 9.32
N LEU A 207 -10.18 -6.76 9.77
CA LEU A 207 -9.73 -6.28 11.06
C LEU A 207 -9.03 -4.93 10.90
N ARG A 208 -9.61 -3.89 11.50
CA ARG A 208 -8.94 -2.60 11.64
C ARG A 208 -7.92 -2.69 12.78
N VAL A 209 -6.64 -2.55 12.42
CA VAL A 209 -5.54 -2.47 13.38
C VAL A 209 -5.15 -1.01 13.60
N THR A 210 -5.09 -0.60 14.86
CA THR A 210 -4.61 0.73 15.27
C THR A 210 -3.41 0.55 16.18
N ILE A 211 -2.38 1.38 16.04
CA ILE A 211 -1.23 1.37 16.95
C ILE A 211 -1.22 2.68 17.73
N ASP A 212 -1.01 2.60 19.04
CA ASP A 212 -0.87 3.75 19.92
C ASP A 212 0.39 3.63 20.80
N SER A 213 1.05 4.77 21.02
CA SER A 213 2.25 4.90 21.85
C SER A 213 2.07 6.08 22.82
N GLY A 214 1.48 5.83 23.99
CA GLY A 214 1.47 6.77 25.12
C GLY A 214 1.00 8.21 24.81
N ASN A 215 -0.14 8.34 24.11
CA ASN A 215 -0.77 9.60 23.67
C ASN A 215 0.10 10.44 22.73
N TYR A 216 0.87 9.81 21.85
CA TYR A 216 1.69 10.52 20.86
C TYR A 216 0.86 11.47 19.98
N ARG A 217 -0.31 11.00 19.50
CA ARG A 217 -1.15 11.76 18.55
C ARG A 217 -1.66 13.08 19.15
N GLU A 218 -2.20 13.06 20.36
CA GLU A 218 -2.68 14.27 21.05
C GLU A 218 -1.56 15.28 21.29
N LYS A 219 -0.40 14.79 21.76
CA LYS A 219 0.79 15.64 21.96
C LYS A 219 1.25 16.25 20.63
N ARG A 220 1.24 15.46 19.56
CA ARG A 220 1.67 15.88 18.23
C ARG A 220 0.77 16.98 17.68
N GLU A 221 -0.55 16.82 17.77
CA GLU A 221 -1.53 17.82 17.37
C GLU A 221 -1.30 19.16 18.08
N LYS A 222 -1.12 19.13 19.41
CA LYS A 222 -0.80 20.33 20.17
C LYS A 222 0.49 21.02 19.70
N THR A 223 1.55 20.25 19.47
CA THR A 223 2.82 20.82 18.97
C THR A 223 2.71 21.44 17.57
N LEU A 224 1.85 20.89 16.71
CA LEU A 224 1.59 21.42 15.37
C LEU A 224 0.80 22.73 15.46
N GLY A 225 -0.21 22.80 16.34
CA GLY A 225 -0.94 24.03 16.63
C GLY A 225 -0.02 25.14 17.15
N ASP A 226 0.86 24.82 18.11
CA ASP A 226 1.85 25.77 18.64
C ASP A 226 2.82 26.26 17.54
N LEU A 227 3.27 25.36 16.66
CA LEU A 227 4.11 25.70 15.52
C LEU A 227 3.39 26.65 14.55
N ALA A 228 2.12 26.38 14.24
CA ALA A 228 1.31 27.20 13.35
C ALA A 228 1.14 28.61 13.92
N HIS A 229 0.77 28.75 15.19
CA HIS A 229 0.64 30.05 15.86
C HIS A 229 1.98 30.81 15.90
N LYS A 230 3.08 30.12 16.19
CA LYS A 230 4.42 30.73 16.21
C LYS A 230 4.86 31.23 14.83
N LEU A 231 4.55 30.48 13.77
CA LEU A 231 4.87 30.90 12.41
C LEU A 231 3.96 32.03 11.94
N ALA A 232 2.67 31.99 12.27
CA ALA A 232 1.74 33.08 11.96
C ALA A 232 2.19 34.41 12.59
N THR A 233 2.52 34.40 13.89
CA THR A 233 3.03 35.59 14.60
C THR A 233 4.36 36.09 14.00
N THR A 234 5.25 35.18 13.63
CA THR A 234 6.54 35.54 13.00
C THR A 234 6.34 36.11 11.59
N ALA A 235 5.42 35.55 10.80
CA ALA A 235 5.08 36.03 9.47
C ALA A 235 4.48 37.44 9.52
N VAL A 236 3.56 37.71 10.47
CA VAL A 236 2.99 39.04 10.70
C VAL A 236 4.08 40.04 11.12
N ARG A 237 4.97 39.65 12.02
CA ARG A 237 6.04 40.54 12.52
C ARG A 237 7.09 40.87 11.47
N THR A 238 7.45 39.92 10.61
CA THR A 238 8.55 40.06 9.64
C THR A 238 8.08 40.46 8.25
N GLY A 239 6.79 40.28 7.93
CA GLY A 239 6.22 40.48 6.60
C GLY A 239 6.71 39.48 5.54
N ARG A 240 7.34 38.38 5.95
CA ARG A 240 7.89 37.35 5.03
C ARG A 240 7.05 36.09 5.04
N SER A 241 6.95 35.44 3.87
CA SER A 241 6.35 34.12 3.74
C SER A 241 7.28 33.04 4.31
N TYR A 242 6.70 32.08 5.03
CA TYR A 242 7.42 30.92 5.56
C TYR A 242 6.91 29.65 4.89
N THR A 243 7.82 28.82 4.41
CA THR A 243 7.52 27.49 3.88
C THR A 243 7.78 26.45 4.97
N LEU A 244 6.79 25.63 5.25
CA LEU A 244 6.89 24.53 6.19
C LEU A 244 7.61 23.32 5.58
N GLU A 245 8.18 22.49 6.45
CA GLU A 245 8.69 21.18 6.04
C GLU A 245 7.54 20.27 5.56
N PRO A 246 7.81 19.31 4.66
CA PRO A 246 6.81 18.35 4.21
C PRO A 246 6.15 17.59 5.36
N MET A 247 4.82 17.51 5.33
CA MET A 247 3.99 16.90 6.38
C MET A 247 2.96 15.96 5.76
N ASN A 248 2.53 14.95 6.52
CA ASN A 248 1.44 14.05 6.14
C ASN A 248 0.14 14.86 5.90
N PRO A 249 -0.70 14.53 4.91
CA PRO A 249 -2.04 15.09 4.75
C PRO A 249 -2.82 15.36 6.04
N TYR A 250 -2.78 14.45 7.02
CA TYR A 250 -3.43 14.64 8.31
C TYR A 250 -2.83 15.81 9.11
N GLU A 251 -1.50 15.84 9.24
CA GLU A 251 -0.77 16.92 9.93
C GLU A 251 -0.95 18.29 9.26
N ARG A 252 -1.10 18.33 7.92
CA ARG A 252 -1.33 19.59 7.19
C ARG A 252 -2.74 20.16 7.40
N ARG A 253 -3.69 19.33 7.84
CA ARG A 253 -5.09 19.72 8.04
C ARG A 253 -5.32 20.32 9.43
N ILE A 254 -4.50 19.91 10.40
CA ILE A 254 -4.42 20.47 11.77
C ILE A 254 -3.92 21.91 11.68
#